data_AF-A0A7G1KWW1-F1
#
_entry.id   AF-A0A7G1KWW1-F1
#
_cell.length_a   1.000
_cell.length_b   1.000
_cell.length_c   1.000
_cell.angle_alpha   90.00
_cell.angle_beta   90.00
_cell.angle_gamma   90.00
#
_symmetry.space_group_name_H-M   'P 1'
#
loop_
_entity.id
_entity.type
_entity.pdbx_description
1 polymer ?
#
loop_
_entity_poly.entity_id
_entity_poly.type
_entity_poly.pdbx_seq_one_letter_code
_entity_poly.pdbx_strand_id
1 'polypeptide(L)'
;MGMSSLPDFVRDAVHRSVATGDGTAVIDTGCGLVQWLSSAGNVFHIEVAYPDRPRRRSLWRRLRGGSSAAGFTDRQLASLGDLGFAELDSAYVLRADDDGLDRDHVVQVVVTVLHDVLETRDVSDMSVEVF
;
A
#
# COMPACT_ATOMS: atom_id res chain seq x y z
N MET A 1 4.77 7.48 25.45
CA MET A 1 4.02 6.86 24.34
C MET A 1 4.99 5.92 23.65
N GLY A 2 4.75 4.61 23.72
CA GLY A 2 5.69 3.63 23.15
C GLY A 2 5.78 3.83 21.64
N MET A 3 7.00 3.80 21.09
CA MET A 3 7.20 3.74 19.65
C MET A 3 6.48 2.48 19.14
N SER A 4 5.37 2.66 18.44
CA SER A 4 4.65 1.55 17.82
C SER A 4 5.57 0.93 16.76
N SER A 5 5.78 -0.38 16.82
CA SER A 5 6.56 -1.06 15.79
C SER A 5 5.87 -0.92 14.43
N LEU A 6 6.63 -1.00 13.32
CA LEU A 6 6.05 -0.95 11.97
C LEU A 6 4.92 -1.99 11.77
N PRO A 7 5.06 -3.26 12.22
CA PRO A 7 3.95 -4.21 12.17
C PRO A 7 2.71 -3.78 12.96
N ASP A 8 2.88 -3.17 14.14
CA ASP A 8 1.74 -2.73 14.96
C ASP A 8 1.04 -1.52 14.33
N PHE A 9 1.80 -0.60 13.75
CA PHE A 9 1.29 0.55 13.00
C PHE A 9 0.44 0.11 11.80
N VAL A 10 0.96 -0.84 11.00
CA VAL A 10 0.23 -1.38 9.84
C VAL A 10 -0.99 -2.17 10.28
N ARG A 11 -0.89 -2.98 11.35
CA ARG A 11 -2.03 -3.75 11.87
C ARG A 11 -3.17 -2.84 12.33
N ASP A 12 -2.86 -1.73 13.00
CA ASP A 12 -3.86 -0.72 13.37
C ASP A 12 -4.53 -0.11 12.13
N ALA A 13 -3.74 0.25 11.12
CA ALA A 13 -4.28 0.81 9.87
C ALA A 13 -5.24 -0.17 9.16
N VAL A 14 -4.87 -1.44 9.03
CA VAL A 14 -5.70 -2.48 8.42
C VAL A 14 -6.97 -2.70 9.22
N HIS A 15 -6.87 -2.75 10.55
CA HIS A 15 -8.03 -2.91 11.42
C HIS A 15 -9.03 -1.75 11.24
N ARG A 16 -8.55 -0.50 11.23
CA ARG A 16 -9.39 0.69 11.03
C ARG A 16 -10.02 0.74 9.64
N SER A 17 -9.28 0.35 8.59
CA SER A 17 -9.82 0.36 7.23
C SER A 17 -10.96 -0.65 7.08
N VAL A 18 -10.76 -1.87 7.58
CA VAL A 18 -11.78 -2.94 7.51
C VAL A 18 -13.00 -2.61 8.37
N ALA A 19 -12.82 -1.97 9.53
CA ALA A 19 -13.93 -1.57 10.40
C ALA A 19 -14.89 -0.54 9.76
N THR A 20 -14.46 0.13 8.69
CA THR A 20 -15.28 1.10 7.93
C THR A 20 -16.31 0.40 7.04
N GLY A 21 -16.23 -0.92 6.85
CA GLY A 21 -17.12 -1.68 5.98
C GLY A 21 -16.64 -1.63 4.55
N ASP A 22 -16.54 -0.43 3.95
CA ASP A 22 -15.85 -0.18 2.68
C ASP A 22 -14.84 0.94 2.92
N GLY A 23 -13.59 0.55 3.19
CA GLY A 23 -12.56 1.49 3.65
C GLY A 23 -11.37 1.54 2.71
N THR A 24 -10.80 2.74 2.54
CA THR A 24 -9.49 2.93 1.91
C THR A 24 -8.49 3.39 2.97
N ALA A 25 -7.33 2.76 3.03
CA ALA A 25 -6.23 3.27 3.84
C ALA A 25 -5.04 3.63 2.95
N VAL A 26 -4.35 4.70 3.32
CA VAL A 26 -3.16 5.22 2.64
C VAL A 26 -2.09 5.46 3.67
N ILE A 27 -0.92 4.86 3.49
CA ILE A 27 0.32 5.17 4.21
C ILE A 27 1.22 5.97 3.26
N ASP A 28 1.56 7.21 3.64
CA ASP A 28 2.54 8.06 2.95
C ASP A 28 3.83 8.08 3.80
N THR A 29 4.96 7.71 3.20
CA THR A 29 6.28 7.66 3.85
C THR A 29 7.18 8.84 3.48
N GLY A 30 6.68 9.81 2.71
CA GLY A 30 7.47 10.87 2.09
C GLY A 30 8.27 10.42 0.85
N CYS A 31 8.72 9.16 0.84
CA CYS A 31 9.46 8.54 -0.27
C CYS A 31 8.59 7.67 -1.18
N GLY A 32 7.35 7.40 -0.78
CA GLY A 32 6.41 6.53 -1.48
C GLY A 32 5.07 6.46 -0.75
N LEU A 33 4.10 5.82 -1.40
CA LEU A 33 2.82 5.50 -0.79
C LEU A 33 2.48 4.03 -0.96
N VAL A 34 1.80 3.50 0.06
CA VAL A 34 1.12 2.21 0.01
C VAL A 34 -0.34 2.47 0.33
N GLN A 35 -1.26 2.03 -0.51
CA GLN A 35 -2.70 2.14 -0.25
C GLN A 35 -3.41 0.82 -0.48
N TRP A 36 -4.53 0.61 0.19
CA TRP A 36 -5.36 -0.57 -0.04
C TRP A 36 -6.85 -0.30 0.09
N LEU A 37 -7.63 -1.14 -0.59
CA LEU A 37 -9.09 -1.17 -0.50
C LEU A 37 -9.53 -2.37 0.33
N SER A 38 -10.35 -2.11 1.33
CA SER A 38 -11.00 -3.12 2.15
C SER A 38 -12.50 -3.12 1.97
N SER A 39 -13.10 -4.31 1.98
CA SER A 39 -14.54 -4.49 2.09
C SER A 39 -14.87 -5.62 3.08
N ALA A 40 -15.86 -5.41 3.94
CA ALA A 40 -16.53 -6.40 4.79
C ALA A 40 -15.64 -7.52 5.39
N GLY A 41 -14.47 -7.17 5.92
CA GLY A 41 -13.56 -8.10 6.61
C GLY A 41 -12.20 -8.29 5.96
N ASN A 42 -12.10 -8.06 4.65
CA ASN A 42 -10.97 -8.43 3.80
C ASN A 42 -10.41 -7.24 3.03
N VAL A 43 -9.22 -7.42 2.46
CA VAL A 43 -8.56 -6.46 1.57
C VAL A 43 -8.45 -7.05 0.17
N PHE A 44 -8.89 -6.30 -0.83
CA PHE A 44 -9.00 -6.81 -2.19
C PHE A 44 -7.94 -6.26 -3.13
N HIS A 45 -7.27 -5.18 -2.72
CA HIS A 45 -6.38 -4.46 -3.59
C HIS A 45 -5.33 -3.72 -2.77
N ILE A 46 -4.06 -3.92 -3.09
CA ILE A 46 -2.94 -3.16 -2.53
C ILE A 46 -2.20 -2.50 -3.69
N GLU A 47 -1.85 -1.24 -3.53
CA GLU A 47 -1.13 -0.45 -4.52
C GLU A 47 0.08 0.25 -3.90
N VAL A 48 1.19 0.27 -4.64
CA VAL A 48 2.44 0.96 -4.27
C VAL A 48 2.85 1.95 -5.36
N ALA A 49 3.16 3.20 -4.99
CA ALA A 49 3.56 4.25 -5.95
C ALA A 49 4.62 5.23 -5.38
N TYR A 50 5.38 5.89 -6.27
CA TYR A 50 6.39 6.92 -5.95
C TYR A 50 5.79 8.34 -5.82
N PRO A 51 6.41 9.26 -5.01
CA PRO A 51 5.93 10.61 -4.75
C PRO A 51 6.13 11.61 -5.89
N ASP A 52 7.03 11.34 -6.85
CA ASP A 52 7.32 12.26 -7.97
C ASP A 52 6.18 12.38 -9.00
N ARG A 53 5.04 11.73 -8.75
CA ARG A 53 3.82 11.93 -9.54
C ARG A 53 2.84 12.79 -8.79
N PRO A 54 2.25 13.80 -9.47
CA PRO A 54 1.40 14.77 -8.80
C PRO A 54 0.31 14.05 -8.00
N ARG A 55 0.34 14.29 -6.68
CA ARG A 55 -0.64 13.89 -5.66
C ARG A 55 -2.06 14.26 -6.11
N ARG A 56 -2.67 13.45 -6.97
CA ARG A 56 -4.08 13.55 -7.31
C ARG A 56 -4.78 12.39 -6.62
N ARG A 57 -5.41 12.73 -5.50
CA ARG A 57 -6.50 12.00 -4.86
C ARG A 57 -7.25 11.13 -5.88
N SER A 58 -7.35 9.85 -5.54
CA SER A 58 -8.34 8.87 -5.97
C SER A 58 -7.98 7.90 -7.10
N LEU A 59 -8.04 6.61 -6.73
CA LEU A 59 -8.37 5.47 -7.60
C LEU A 59 -9.56 5.78 -8.53
N TRP A 60 -10.51 6.60 -8.08
CA TRP A 60 -11.65 7.09 -8.89
C TRP A 60 -11.25 7.88 -10.14
N ARG A 61 -10.07 8.52 -10.17
CA ARG A 61 -9.59 9.27 -11.35
C ARG A 61 -8.68 8.47 -12.27
N ARG A 62 -8.17 7.32 -11.84
CA ARG A 62 -7.15 6.55 -12.56
C ARG A 62 -7.68 5.73 -13.73
N LEU A 63 -8.99 5.61 -13.89
CA LEU A 63 -9.63 5.01 -15.09
C LEU A 63 -9.45 5.84 -16.40
N ARG A 64 -8.58 6.87 -16.44
CA ARG A 64 -8.51 7.81 -17.59
C ARG A 64 -7.13 8.28 -18.07
N GLY A 65 -6.00 7.75 -17.62
CA GLY A 65 -4.74 8.16 -18.25
C GLY A 65 -3.49 7.65 -17.59
N GLY A 66 -2.75 6.84 -18.35
CA GLY A 66 -1.43 6.33 -17.99
C GLY A 66 -0.31 7.33 -18.19
N SER A 67 0.83 7.06 -17.54
CA SER A 67 2.16 7.55 -17.92
C SER A 67 3.27 6.85 -17.10
N SER A 68 4.06 6.01 -17.78
CA SER A 68 5.48 5.64 -17.61
C SER A 68 6.08 5.37 -16.21
N ALA A 69 6.46 4.12 -15.92
CA ALA A 69 7.17 3.64 -14.72
C ALA A 69 8.68 3.97 -14.65
N ALA A 70 9.03 5.22 -14.39
CA ALA A 70 10.32 5.53 -13.74
C ALA A 70 10.07 5.66 -12.22
N GLY A 71 10.75 4.85 -11.39
CA GLY A 71 10.62 4.94 -9.93
C GLY A 71 11.39 3.89 -9.12
N PHE A 72 11.23 2.59 -9.39
CA PHE A 72 11.87 1.53 -8.60
C PHE A 72 13.16 1.00 -9.25
N THR A 73 14.14 0.68 -8.41
CA THR A 73 15.35 -0.06 -8.80
C THR A 73 15.03 -1.51 -9.12
N ASP A 74 15.88 -2.21 -9.88
CA ASP A 74 15.70 -3.63 -10.21
C ASP A 74 15.51 -4.51 -8.96
N ARG A 75 16.17 -4.17 -7.85
CA ARG A 75 16.00 -4.87 -6.57
C ARG A 75 14.59 -4.67 -6.00
N GLN A 76 14.10 -3.43 -5.99
CA GLN A 76 12.75 -3.12 -5.52
C GLN A 76 11.68 -3.77 -6.42
N LEU A 77 11.92 -3.80 -7.74
CA LEU A 77 11.06 -4.48 -8.70
C LEU A 77 11.04 -6.00 -8.49
N ALA A 78 12.19 -6.61 -8.20
CA ALA A 78 12.25 -8.03 -7.85
C ALA A 78 11.45 -8.32 -6.58
N SER A 79 11.60 -7.51 -5.53
CA SER A 79 10.80 -7.65 -4.29
C SER A 79 9.30 -7.51 -4.53
N LEU A 80 8.87 -6.57 -5.37
CA LEU A 80 7.47 -6.44 -5.77
C LEU A 80 6.99 -7.66 -6.56
N GLY A 81 7.80 -8.18 -7.47
CA GLY A 81 7.52 -9.38 -8.25
C GLY A 81 7.38 -10.64 -7.37
N ASP A 82 8.26 -10.82 -6.38
CA ASP A 82 8.21 -11.93 -5.42
C ASP A 82 6.93 -11.91 -4.57
N LEU A 83 6.37 -10.72 -4.33
CA LEU A 83 5.10 -10.51 -3.65
C LEU A 83 3.88 -10.62 -4.59
N GLY A 84 4.09 -10.86 -5.89
CA GLY A 84 3.02 -11.00 -6.88
C GLY A 84 2.42 -9.68 -7.37
N PHE A 85 3.07 -8.54 -7.11
CA PHE A 85 2.61 -7.27 -7.67
C PHE A 85 2.85 -7.22 -9.18
N ALA A 86 1.84 -6.72 -9.90
CA ALA A 86 1.93 -6.44 -11.32
C ALA A 86 1.99 -4.93 -11.57
N GLU A 87 2.76 -4.52 -12.58
CA GLU A 87 2.76 -3.12 -13.04
C GLU A 87 1.40 -2.77 -13.66
N LEU A 88 0.79 -1.68 -13.19
CA LEU A 88 -0.43 -1.13 -13.75
C LEU A 88 -0.30 0.38 -13.87
N ASP A 89 -0.17 0.86 -15.11
CA ASP A 89 0.04 2.26 -15.52
C ASP A 89 1.27 2.95 -14.92
N SER A 90 1.26 3.13 -13.61
CA SER A 90 2.10 4.05 -12.85
C SER A 90 2.35 3.60 -11.42
N ALA A 91 1.82 2.43 -11.07
CA ALA A 91 1.89 1.84 -9.76
C ALA A 91 2.06 0.33 -9.89
N TYR A 92 2.42 -0.29 -8.78
CA TYR A 92 2.45 -1.73 -8.65
C TYR A 92 1.25 -2.16 -7.85
N VAL A 93 0.53 -3.14 -8.37
CA VAL A 93 -0.76 -3.57 -7.84
C VAL A 93 -0.74 -5.04 -7.51
N LEU A 94 -1.14 -5.37 -6.29
CA LEU A 94 -1.51 -6.73 -5.88
C LEU A 94 -3.03 -6.78 -5.78
N ARG A 95 -3.65 -7.65 -6.59
CA ARG A 95 -5.08 -7.93 -6.54
C ARG A 95 -5.30 -9.25 -5.80
N ALA A 96 -6.21 -9.23 -4.85
CA ALA A 96 -6.72 -10.46 -4.28
C ALA A 96 -7.56 -11.21 -5.30
N ASP A 97 -7.75 -12.50 -5.07
CA ASP A 97 -8.81 -13.28 -5.71
C ASP A 97 -10.19 -12.91 -5.11
N ASP A 98 -11.22 -13.66 -5.51
CA ASP A 98 -12.60 -13.42 -5.08
C ASP A 98 -12.79 -13.54 -3.56
N ASP A 99 -11.89 -14.25 -2.85
CA ASP A 99 -11.96 -14.45 -1.40
C ASP A 99 -11.33 -13.29 -0.61
N GLY A 100 -10.48 -12.47 -1.25
CA GLY A 100 -9.79 -11.36 -0.60
C GLY A 100 -8.56 -11.82 0.20
N LEU A 101 -7.64 -10.88 0.47
CA LEU A 101 -6.48 -11.15 1.32
C LEU A 101 -6.90 -11.12 2.80
N ASP A 102 -6.44 -12.11 3.56
CA ASP A 102 -6.58 -12.12 5.00
C ASP A 102 -5.72 -11.01 5.64
N ARG A 103 -6.13 -10.57 6.83
CA ARG A 103 -5.54 -9.40 7.49
C ARG A 103 -4.06 -9.59 7.83
N ASP A 104 -3.67 -10.80 8.22
CA ASP A 104 -2.28 -11.08 8.60
C ASP A 104 -1.39 -11.07 7.36
N HIS A 105 -1.87 -11.62 6.24
CA HIS A 105 -1.21 -11.54 4.96
C HIS A 105 -1.09 -10.09 4.46
N VAL A 106 -2.14 -9.27 4.59
CA VAL A 106 -2.06 -7.83 4.26
C VAL A 106 -1.00 -7.13 5.09
N VAL A 107 -0.99 -7.36 6.41
CA VAL A 107 0.01 -6.77 7.30
C VAL A 107 1.41 -7.19 6.86
N GLN A 108 1.62 -8.47 6.56
CA GLN A 108 2.91 -8.96 6.08
C GLN A 108 3.33 -8.28 4.77
N VAL A 109 2.44 -8.24 3.77
CA VAL A 109 2.72 -7.60 2.47
C VAL A 109 3.05 -6.14 2.64
N VAL A 110 2.24 -5.38 3.37
CA VAL A 110 2.44 -3.93 3.56
C VAL A 110 3.71 -3.65 4.35
N VAL A 111 4.03 -4.44 5.39
CA VAL A 111 5.30 -4.30 6.13
C VAL A 111 6.49 -4.58 5.23
N THR A 112 6.46 -5.64 4.43
CA THR A 112 7.54 -5.97 3.48
C THR A 112 7.71 -4.86 2.45
N VAL A 113 6.62 -4.32 1.89
CA VAL A 113 6.70 -3.18 0.96
C VAL A 113 7.33 -1.96 1.64
N LEU A 114 6.87 -1.59 2.83
CA LEU A 114 7.40 -0.43 3.54
C LEU A 114 8.89 -0.58 3.84
N HIS A 115 9.32 -1.77 4.27
CA HIS A 115 10.69 -2.02 4.69
C HIS A 115 11.66 -2.30 3.53
N ASP A 116 11.28 -3.16 2.58
CA ASP A 116 12.18 -3.67 1.53
C ASP A 116 12.04 -2.90 0.22
N VAL A 117 10.88 -2.31 -0.05
CA VAL A 117 10.62 -1.56 -1.28
C VAL A 117 10.78 -0.06 -1.04
N LEU A 118 10.10 0.49 -0.03
CA LEU A 118 10.16 1.93 0.30
C LEU A 118 11.25 2.28 1.32
N GLU A 119 12.04 1.30 1.76
CA GLU A 119 13.17 1.45 2.68
C GLU A 119 12.85 2.23 3.96
N THR A 120 11.58 2.25 4.37
CA THR A 120 11.08 3.03 5.49
C THR A 120 11.06 2.18 6.74
N ARG A 121 11.84 2.56 7.76
CA ARG A 121 12.02 1.79 9.01
C ARG A 121 11.41 2.45 10.24
N ASP A 122 11.25 3.77 10.21
CA ASP A 122 10.72 4.55 11.32
C ASP A 122 9.30 5.02 11.00
N VAL A 123 8.36 4.67 11.86
CA VAL A 123 6.96 5.08 11.75
C VAL A 123 6.77 6.58 11.99
N SER A 124 7.75 7.27 12.60
CA SER A 124 7.67 8.68 12.95
C SER A 124 7.57 9.60 11.72
N ASP A 125 8.08 9.15 10.58
CA ASP A 125 8.05 9.86 9.30
C ASP A 125 6.85 9.46 8.43
N MET A 126 6.00 8.54 8.93
CA MET A 126 4.84 8.04 8.20
C MET A 126 3.56 8.77 8.62
N SER A 127 2.66 8.94 7.66
CA SER A 127 1.28 9.34 7.94
C SER A 127 0.32 8.27 7.42
N VAL A 128 -0.79 8.08 8.13
CA VAL A 128 -1.85 7.14 7.73
C VAL A 128 -3.20 7.84 7.72
N GLU A 129 -3.88 7.77 6.58
CA GLU A 129 -5.25 8.26 6.40
C GLU A 129 -6.17 7.08 6.10
N VAL A 130 -7.34 7.04 6.75
CA VAL A 130 -8.39 6.03 6.52
C VAL A 130 -9.69 6.75 6.20
N PHE A 131 -10.34 6.35 5.10
CA PHE A 131 -11.57 6.93 4.56
C PHE A 131 -12.62 5.87 4.29
#